data_AF-A0A0A7GIG9-F1
#
_entry.id   AF-A0A0A7GIG9-F1
#
_cell.length_a   1.000
_cell.length_b   1.000
_cell.length_c   1.000
_cell.angle_alpha   90.00
_cell.angle_beta   90.00
_cell.angle_gamma   90.00
#
_symmetry.space_group_name_H-M   'P 1'
#
loop_
_entity.id
_entity.type
_entity.pdbx_description
1 polymer ?
#
loop_
_entity_poly.entity_id
_entity_poly.type
_entity_poly.pdbx_seq_one_letter_code
_entity_poly.pdbx_strand_id
1 'polypeptide(L)'
;MSVRCTDKDGLNDETARKGFTLLEKYAESGIIPEKELDHELILFFYSEKLAFPVSARKDSLSWGMREISLQDLEIPYIIRELLKNNCDWKKAVREYFRRIGESHPEDFVEIVEELIKRRRKFLISGTEIVDLCKKYNRDGGVVIAELKGAGVISPHSGCGRAVSRLERIHGSPLYEINRFLIKLVEG
;
A
#
# COMPACT_ATOMS: atom_id res chain seq x y z
N MET A 1 -4.99 -12.25 -16.31
CA MET A 1 -4.00 -11.80 -17.31
C MET A 1 -3.36 -10.52 -16.80
N SER A 2 -2.03 -10.52 -16.76
CA SER A 2 -1.16 -9.61 -16.02
C SER A 2 -0.91 -8.32 -16.81
N VAL A 3 -1.61 -7.25 -16.43
CA VAL A 3 -1.43 -5.85 -16.89
C VAL A 3 -0.27 -5.16 -16.14
N ARG A 4 0.59 -5.93 -15.46
CA ARG A 4 0.89 -5.62 -14.04
C ARG A 4 1.99 -4.62 -13.74
N CYS A 5 2.65 -4.05 -14.74
CA CYS A 5 3.33 -2.78 -14.52
C CYS A 5 3.63 -1.98 -15.79
N THR A 6 3.65 -2.63 -16.95
CA THR A 6 4.11 -1.98 -18.18
C THR A 6 3.51 -2.63 -19.41
N ASP A 7 2.24 -3.05 -19.39
CA ASP A 7 1.61 -3.30 -20.67
C ASP A 7 1.23 -1.95 -21.27
N LYS A 8 2.17 -1.37 -22.03
CA LYS A 8 1.92 -0.19 -22.86
C LYS A 8 0.75 -0.44 -23.83
N ASP A 9 0.38 -1.71 -24.05
CA ASP A 9 -0.69 -2.18 -24.93
C ASP A 9 -1.92 -2.72 -24.15
N GLY A 10 -1.84 -2.85 -22.81
CA GLY A 10 -2.94 -3.27 -21.94
C GLY A 10 -3.57 -2.13 -21.11
N LEU A 11 -2.90 -0.99 -21.05
CA LEU A 11 -3.45 0.28 -20.57
C LEU A 11 -4.09 1.03 -21.74
N ASN A 12 -5.30 0.64 -22.14
CA ASN A 12 -6.11 1.43 -23.07
C ASN A 12 -6.62 2.75 -22.46
N ASP A 13 -6.29 2.98 -21.19
CA ASP A 13 -6.64 4.14 -20.40
C ASP A 13 -5.45 5.10 -20.32
N GLU A 14 -5.58 6.24 -21.00
CA GLU A 14 -4.59 7.32 -21.05
C GLU A 14 -4.18 7.79 -19.64
N THR A 15 -5.13 7.80 -18.71
CA THR A 15 -4.93 8.22 -17.32
C THR A 15 -3.98 7.28 -16.59
N ALA A 16 -4.11 5.96 -16.79
CA ALA A 16 -3.19 5.01 -16.19
C ALA A 16 -1.76 5.14 -16.75
N ARG A 17 -1.60 5.33 -18.07
CA ARG A 17 -0.26 5.53 -18.69
C ARG A 17 0.42 6.79 -18.16
N LYS A 18 -0.33 7.90 -18.10
CA LYS A 18 0.15 9.16 -17.52
C LYS A 18 0.50 8.99 -16.05
N GLY A 19 -0.35 8.29 -15.28
CA GLY A 19 -0.13 7.99 -13.88
C GLY A 19 1.17 7.22 -13.61
N PHE A 20 1.43 6.13 -14.35
CA PHE A 20 2.68 5.38 -14.23
C PHE A 20 3.90 6.21 -14.65
N THR A 21 3.78 7.04 -15.69
CA THR A 21 4.86 7.95 -16.10
C THR A 21 5.23 8.92 -14.98
N LEU A 22 4.24 9.46 -14.27
CA LEU A 22 4.47 10.34 -13.11
C LEU A 22 5.08 9.57 -11.94
N LEU A 23 4.64 8.35 -11.67
CA LEU A 23 5.21 7.49 -10.64
C LEU A 23 6.69 7.21 -10.90
N GLU A 24 7.07 6.83 -12.11
CA GLU A 24 8.47 6.60 -12.50
C GLU A 24 9.31 7.88 -12.37
N LYS A 25 8.79 9.01 -12.88
CA LYS A 25 9.45 10.32 -12.82
C LYS A 25 9.75 10.77 -11.39
N TYR A 26 8.84 10.49 -10.46
CA TYR A 26 8.90 10.99 -9.09
C TYR A 26 9.19 9.91 -8.04
N ALA A 27 9.55 8.68 -8.46
CA ALA A 27 9.84 7.57 -7.54
C ALA A 27 10.99 7.87 -6.57
N GLU A 28 11.99 8.65 -6.98
CA GLU A 28 13.12 9.02 -6.12
C GLU A 28 12.77 10.13 -5.12
N SER A 29 12.05 11.18 -5.53
CA SER A 29 11.61 12.24 -4.60
C SER A 29 10.49 11.77 -3.67
N GLY A 30 9.67 10.82 -4.13
CA GLY A 30 8.47 10.35 -3.43
C GLY A 30 7.29 11.32 -3.47
N ILE A 31 7.41 12.46 -4.16
CA ILE A 31 6.35 13.49 -4.25
C ILE A 31 6.03 13.79 -5.70
N ILE A 32 4.75 13.66 -6.08
CA ILE A 32 4.20 14.11 -7.37
C ILE A 32 3.62 15.52 -7.16
N PRO A 33 4.15 16.55 -7.85
CA PRO A 33 3.67 17.93 -7.70
C PRO A 33 2.24 18.13 -8.20
N GLU A 34 1.46 18.97 -7.52
CA GLU A 34 0.08 19.33 -7.89
C GLU A 34 -0.08 19.72 -9.37
N LYS A 35 0.87 20.50 -9.90
CA LYS A 35 0.86 21.01 -11.28
C LYS A 35 0.88 19.92 -12.37
N GLU A 36 1.22 18.69 -12.02
CA GLU A 36 1.24 17.54 -12.95
C GLU A 36 -0.07 16.74 -12.90
N LEU A 37 -0.97 17.09 -11.98
CA LEU A 37 -2.16 16.33 -11.64
C LEU A 37 -3.43 16.95 -12.20
N ASP A 38 -4.38 16.08 -12.48
CA ASP A 38 -5.77 16.39 -12.74
C ASP A 38 -6.66 15.48 -11.87
N HIS A 39 -7.97 15.70 -11.90
CA HIS A 39 -8.91 14.96 -11.06
C HIS A 39 -8.92 13.45 -11.38
N GLU A 40 -8.73 13.07 -12.65
CA GLU A 40 -8.73 11.66 -13.04
C GLU A 40 -7.50 10.93 -12.49
N LEU A 41 -6.32 11.56 -12.57
CA LEU A 41 -5.09 11.05 -11.99
C LEU A 41 -5.19 10.86 -10.48
N ILE A 42 -5.78 11.83 -9.76
CA ILE A 42 -5.96 11.73 -8.31
C ILE A 42 -6.86 10.54 -7.97
N LEU A 43 -7.97 10.38 -8.68
CA LEU A 43 -8.88 9.24 -8.48
C LEU A 43 -8.20 7.91 -8.81
N PHE A 44 -7.44 7.86 -9.90
CA PHE A 44 -6.62 6.70 -10.28
C PHE A 44 -5.66 6.31 -9.15
N PHE A 45 -4.79 7.23 -8.71
CA PHE A 45 -3.82 6.98 -7.65
C PHE A 45 -4.47 6.52 -6.34
N TYR A 46 -5.57 7.18 -5.94
CA TYR A 46 -6.27 6.85 -4.70
C TYR A 46 -7.00 5.50 -4.77
N SER A 47 -7.58 5.15 -5.92
CA SER A 47 -8.32 3.90 -6.12
C SER A 47 -7.42 2.66 -6.12
N GLU A 48 -6.16 2.84 -6.55
CA GLU A 48 -5.13 1.80 -6.64
C GLU A 48 -4.14 1.82 -5.48
N LYS A 49 -4.23 2.81 -4.57
CA LYS A 49 -3.32 3.00 -3.43
C LYS A 49 -1.87 3.23 -3.87
N LEU A 50 -1.69 3.96 -4.97
CA LEU A 50 -0.39 4.23 -5.60
C LEU A 50 0.27 5.52 -5.10
N ALA A 51 -0.54 6.54 -4.81
CA ALA A 51 -0.11 7.80 -4.24
C ALA A 51 -1.28 8.44 -3.47
N PHE A 52 -0.97 9.26 -2.46
CA PHE A 52 -1.96 9.86 -1.57
C PHE A 52 -1.71 11.35 -1.35
N PRO A 53 -2.76 12.17 -1.17
CA PRO A 53 -2.61 13.56 -0.78
C PRO A 53 -1.69 13.73 0.44
N VAL A 54 -0.75 14.67 0.38
CA VAL A 54 0.17 14.94 1.50
C VAL A 54 -0.56 15.42 2.75
N SER A 55 -1.69 16.13 2.60
CA SER A 55 -2.52 16.52 3.73
C SER A 55 -3.38 15.36 4.25
N ALA A 56 -3.55 15.29 5.57
CA ALA A 56 -4.41 14.33 6.24
C ALA A 56 -5.24 15.03 7.31
N ARG A 57 -6.50 14.59 7.51
CA ARG A 57 -7.28 15.06 8.64
C ARG A 57 -6.70 14.51 9.94
N LYS A 58 -6.49 15.40 10.92
CA LYS A 58 -6.04 15.06 12.29
C LYS A 58 -4.72 14.27 12.31
N ASP A 59 -3.82 14.53 11.36
CA ASP A 59 -2.54 13.83 11.23
C ASP A 59 -2.67 12.29 11.16
N SER A 60 -3.80 11.79 10.65
CA SER A 60 -4.07 10.36 10.59
C SER A 60 -3.26 9.67 9.50
N LEU A 61 -2.63 8.54 9.85
CA LEU A 61 -1.98 7.64 8.90
C LEU A 61 -2.97 6.79 8.08
N SER A 62 -4.28 6.93 8.30
CA SER A 62 -5.29 6.20 7.54
C SER A 62 -5.44 6.78 6.13
N TRP A 63 -5.29 5.93 5.10
CA TRP A 63 -5.57 6.32 3.72
C TRP A 63 -6.98 6.87 3.54
N GLY A 64 -7.96 6.34 4.28
CA GLY A 64 -9.36 6.79 4.23
C GLY A 64 -9.62 8.16 4.86
N MET A 65 -8.62 8.75 5.53
CA MET A 65 -8.70 10.07 6.17
C MET A 65 -7.92 11.16 5.42
N ARG A 66 -7.33 10.82 4.26
CA ARG A 66 -6.66 11.76 3.36
C ARG A 66 -7.70 12.62 2.65
N GLU A 67 -7.43 13.92 2.52
CA GLU A 67 -8.34 14.84 1.84
C GLU A 67 -8.11 14.78 0.33
N ILE A 68 -9.05 14.16 -0.38
CA ILE A 68 -8.97 14.03 -1.84
C ILE A 68 -9.23 15.41 -2.47
N SER A 69 -8.16 16.12 -2.82
CA SER A 69 -8.17 17.40 -3.52
C SER A 69 -6.96 17.51 -4.44
N LEU A 70 -6.96 18.50 -5.36
CA LEU A 70 -5.76 18.87 -6.12
C LEU A 70 -4.72 19.45 -5.16
N GLN A 71 -3.67 18.67 -4.91
CA GLN A 71 -2.51 19.01 -4.10
C GLN A 71 -1.39 18.00 -4.41
N ASP A 72 -0.19 18.21 -3.86
CA ASP A 72 0.91 17.26 -3.96
C ASP A 72 0.51 15.87 -3.44
N LEU A 73 1.00 14.82 -4.11
CA LEU A 73 0.80 13.43 -3.69
C LEU A 73 2.10 12.80 -3.22
N GLU A 74 2.03 12.10 -2.09
CA GLU A 74 3.07 11.23 -1.56
C GLU A 74 2.95 9.82 -2.16
N ILE A 75 4.06 9.31 -2.69
CA ILE A 75 4.20 7.93 -3.18
C ILE A 75 4.69 7.06 -2.02
N PRO A 76 3.92 6.03 -1.59
CA PRO A 76 4.36 5.12 -0.53
C PRO A 76 5.66 4.41 -0.89
N TYR A 77 6.50 4.15 0.11
CA TYR A 77 7.82 3.54 -0.11
C TYR A 77 7.76 2.21 -0.84
N ILE A 78 6.76 1.36 -0.55
CA ILE A 78 6.62 0.09 -1.26
C ILE A 78 6.34 0.28 -2.74
N ILE A 79 5.58 1.32 -3.12
CA ILE A 79 5.34 1.66 -4.53
C ILE A 79 6.63 2.13 -5.20
N ARG A 80 7.43 2.94 -4.50
CA ARG A 80 8.74 3.39 -4.97
C ARG A 80 9.67 2.20 -5.21
N GLU A 81 9.72 1.24 -4.28
CA GLU A 81 10.53 0.02 -4.44
C GLU A 81 10.02 -0.89 -5.55
N LEU A 82 8.71 -0.98 -5.75
CA LEU A 82 8.12 -1.75 -6.85
C LEU A 82 8.61 -1.20 -8.19
N LEU A 83 8.56 0.11 -8.41
CA LEU A 83 9.02 0.74 -9.66
C LEU A 83 10.51 0.49 -9.90
N LYS A 84 11.35 0.61 -8.85
CA LYS A 84 12.80 0.33 -8.94
C LYS A 84 13.13 -1.12 -9.29
N ASN A 85 12.23 -2.04 -8.95
CA ASN A 85 12.45 -3.48 -9.12
C ASN A 85 11.58 -4.08 -10.23
N ASN A 86 11.16 -3.29 -11.22
CA ASN A 86 10.32 -3.74 -12.34
C ASN A 86 9.06 -4.49 -11.86
N CYS A 87 8.53 -4.06 -10.72
CA CYS A 87 7.37 -4.60 -10.03
C CYS A 87 7.46 -6.07 -9.60
N ASP A 88 8.69 -6.58 -9.45
CA ASP A 88 8.95 -7.77 -8.63
C ASP A 88 8.66 -7.42 -7.16
N TRP A 89 7.46 -7.80 -6.70
CA TRP A 89 7.01 -7.47 -5.36
C TRP A 89 7.85 -8.15 -4.28
N LYS A 90 8.36 -9.37 -4.52
CA LYS A 90 9.21 -10.08 -3.55
C LYS A 90 10.50 -9.31 -3.36
N LYS A 91 11.12 -8.90 -4.47
CA LYS A 91 12.32 -8.07 -4.45
C LYS A 91 12.07 -6.70 -3.83
N ALA A 92 10.97 -6.04 -4.17
CA ALA A 92 10.63 -4.72 -3.61
C ALA A 92 10.43 -4.76 -2.09
N VAL A 93 9.71 -5.76 -1.57
CA VAL A 93 9.54 -5.97 -0.12
C VAL A 93 10.91 -6.22 0.52
N ARG A 94 11.69 -7.17 0.00
CA ARG A 94 13.03 -7.50 0.53
C ARG A 94 13.94 -6.28 0.59
N GLU A 95 14.04 -5.52 -0.50
CA GLU A 95 14.92 -4.36 -0.60
C GLU A 95 14.47 -3.20 0.31
N TYR A 96 13.16 -2.97 0.43
CA TYR A 96 12.63 -1.99 1.38
C TYR A 96 13.06 -2.30 2.82
N PHE A 97 12.79 -3.52 3.29
CA PHE A 97 13.05 -3.92 4.67
C PHE A 97 14.56 -3.98 4.96
N ARG A 98 15.36 -4.46 4.00
CA ARG A 98 16.82 -4.41 4.08
C ARG A 98 17.34 -2.98 4.25
N ARG A 99 16.77 -2.01 3.52
CA ARG A 99 17.21 -0.60 3.57
C ARG A 99 16.92 0.06 4.92
N ILE A 100 15.82 -0.29 5.58
CA ILE A 100 15.48 0.27 6.89
C ILE A 100 16.20 -0.42 8.06
N GLY A 101 17.10 -1.37 7.76
CA GLY A 101 17.95 -2.03 8.76
C GLY A 101 17.41 -3.36 9.27
N GLU A 102 16.40 -3.95 8.63
CA GLU A 102 15.89 -5.26 9.04
C GLU A 102 16.93 -6.36 8.80
N SER A 103 17.16 -7.16 9.84
CA SER A 103 18.08 -8.29 9.87
C SER A 103 17.63 -9.49 9.03
N HIS A 104 16.31 -9.74 8.98
CA HIS A 104 15.71 -10.88 8.26
C HIS A 104 14.63 -10.39 7.28
N PRO A 105 15.01 -9.72 6.17
CA PRO A 105 14.03 -9.14 5.25
C PRO A 105 13.16 -10.19 4.52
N GLU A 106 13.62 -11.44 4.42
CA GLU A 106 12.83 -12.53 3.81
C GLU A 106 11.57 -12.86 4.61
N ASP A 107 11.62 -12.76 5.94
CA ASP A 107 10.44 -12.95 6.79
C ASP A 107 9.33 -11.97 6.40
N PHE A 108 9.67 -10.74 5.99
CA PHE A 108 8.68 -9.78 5.51
C PHE A 108 8.07 -10.17 4.17
N VAL A 109 8.83 -10.81 3.27
CA VAL A 109 8.30 -11.34 2.01
C VAL A 109 7.23 -12.39 2.31
N GLU A 110 7.56 -13.34 3.19
CA GLU A 110 6.65 -14.41 3.60
C GLU A 110 5.43 -13.88 4.37
N ILE A 111 5.63 -12.92 5.29
CA ILE A 111 4.55 -12.24 6.01
C ILE A 111 3.62 -11.55 5.02
N VAL A 112 4.13 -10.76 4.08
CA VAL A 112 3.30 -10.07 3.08
C VAL A 112 2.51 -11.07 2.24
N GLU A 113 3.12 -12.18 1.83
CA GLU A 113 2.45 -13.24 1.09
C GLU A 113 1.30 -13.87 1.90
N GLU A 114 1.55 -14.22 3.16
CA GLU A 114 0.54 -14.79 4.06
C GLU A 114 -0.56 -13.79 4.43
N LEU A 115 -0.23 -12.51 4.63
CA LEU A 115 -1.21 -11.44 4.86
C LEU A 115 -2.19 -11.36 3.70
N ILE A 116 -1.67 -11.36 2.48
CA ILE A 116 -2.50 -11.31 1.27
C ILE A 116 -3.37 -12.56 1.18
N LYS A 117 -2.85 -13.75 1.46
CA LYS A 117 -3.65 -14.99 1.44
C LYS A 117 -4.77 -15.04 2.49
N ARG A 118 -4.53 -14.46 3.68
CA ARG A 118 -5.49 -14.50 4.80
C ARG A 118 -6.52 -13.39 4.78
N ARG A 119 -6.27 -12.32 4.02
CA ARG A 119 -7.12 -11.13 4.00
C ARG A 119 -8.57 -11.47 3.61
N ARG A 120 -9.50 -10.67 4.13
CA ARG A 120 -10.90 -10.68 3.70
C ARG A 120 -11.13 -9.48 2.79
N LYS A 121 -11.25 -9.73 1.49
CA LYS A 121 -11.26 -8.69 0.42
C LYS A 121 -9.96 -7.87 0.42
N PHE A 122 -9.95 -6.71 1.06
CA PHE A 122 -8.78 -5.82 1.18
C PHE A 122 -8.33 -5.64 2.63
N LEU A 123 -9.02 -6.29 3.58
CA LEU A 123 -8.87 -6.05 5.01
C LEU A 123 -8.24 -7.24 5.73
N ILE A 124 -7.48 -6.94 6.78
CA ILE A 124 -6.95 -7.92 7.73
C ILE A 124 -6.96 -7.34 9.15
N SER A 125 -7.26 -8.16 10.15
CA SER A 125 -7.24 -7.71 11.55
C SER A 125 -5.83 -7.69 12.14
N GLY A 126 -5.58 -6.78 13.08
CA GLY A 126 -4.32 -6.73 13.82
C GLY A 126 -4.03 -8.02 14.58
N THR A 127 -5.08 -8.69 15.08
CA THR A 127 -4.97 -10.02 15.70
C THR A 127 -4.46 -11.07 14.70
N GLU A 128 -4.99 -11.10 13.48
CA GLU A 128 -4.51 -12.02 12.43
C GLU A 128 -3.05 -11.72 12.03
N ILE A 129 -2.64 -10.44 12.01
CA ILE A 129 -1.24 -10.06 11.76
C ILE A 129 -0.34 -10.54 12.91
N VAL A 130 -0.73 -10.29 14.17
CA VAL A 130 0.05 -10.71 15.35
C VAL A 130 0.20 -12.23 15.38
N ASP A 131 -0.88 -12.97 15.12
CA ASP A 131 -0.84 -14.43 15.09
C ASP A 131 0.01 -14.98 13.94
N LEU A 132 0.04 -14.27 12.80
CA LEU A 132 0.97 -14.58 11.71
C LEU A 132 2.43 -14.36 12.14
N CYS A 133 2.74 -13.24 12.78
CA CYS A 133 4.11 -12.88 13.19
C CYS A 133 4.72 -13.88 14.17
N LYS A 134 3.90 -14.54 15.00
CA LYS A 134 4.34 -15.61 15.90
C LYS A 134 5.05 -16.75 15.17
N LYS A 135 4.65 -17.08 13.94
CA LYS A 135 5.30 -18.12 13.13
C LYS A 135 6.77 -17.82 12.80
N TYR A 136 7.10 -16.53 12.72
CA TYR A 136 8.43 -16.03 12.38
C TYR A 136 9.18 -15.53 13.62
N ASN A 137 8.67 -15.82 14.83
CA ASN A 137 9.23 -15.34 16.10
C ASN A 137 9.44 -13.81 16.15
N ARG A 138 8.46 -13.06 15.62
CA ARG A 138 8.49 -11.59 15.56
C ARG A 138 7.41 -10.93 16.40
N ASP A 139 7.71 -9.74 16.91
CA ASP A 139 6.74 -8.89 17.57
C ASP A 139 5.75 -8.33 16.54
N GLY A 140 4.47 -8.67 16.70
CA GLY A 140 3.44 -8.25 15.75
C GLY A 140 3.18 -6.73 15.75
N GLY A 141 3.42 -6.04 16.87
CA GLY A 141 3.30 -4.59 16.95
C GLY A 141 4.38 -3.88 16.14
N VAL A 142 5.62 -4.35 16.22
CA VAL A 142 6.75 -3.88 15.40
C VAL A 142 6.48 -4.12 13.92
N VAL A 143 6.12 -5.36 13.55
CA VAL A 143 5.81 -5.71 12.15
C VAL A 143 4.68 -4.84 11.59
N ILE A 144 3.60 -4.60 12.35
CA ILE A 144 2.52 -3.71 11.94
C ILE A 144 3.05 -2.29 11.70
N ALA A 145 3.88 -1.76 12.59
CA ALA A 145 4.43 -0.41 12.46
C ALA A 145 5.29 -0.27 11.19
N GLU A 146 6.11 -1.26 10.89
CA GLU A 146 6.99 -1.23 9.71
C GLU A 146 6.22 -1.45 8.40
N LEU A 147 5.23 -2.34 8.37
CA LEU A 147 4.33 -2.52 7.22
C LEU A 147 3.53 -1.24 6.93
N LYS A 148 3.13 -0.50 7.98
CA LYS A 148 2.51 0.83 7.82
C LYS A 148 3.51 1.83 7.26
N GLY A 149 4.72 1.89 7.83
CA GLY A 149 5.78 2.79 7.35
C GLY A 149 6.13 2.54 5.89
N ALA A 150 6.10 1.28 5.45
CA ALA A 150 6.31 0.89 4.06
C ALA A 150 5.17 1.33 3.12
N GLY A 151 3.96 1.54 3.66
CA GLY A 151 2.74 1.69 2.87
C GLY A 151 2.19 0.37 2.33
N VAL A 152 2.55 -0.76 2.93
CA VAL A 152 1.96 -2.07 2.63
C VAL A 152 0.55 -2.18 3.20
N ILE A 153 0.36 -1.64 4.42
CA ILE A 153 -0.95 -1.56 5.06
C ILE A 153 -1.22 -0.15 5.58
N SER A 154 -2.50 0.15 5.79
CA SER A 154 -2.96 1.36 6.47
C SER A 154 -4.02 0.99 7.50
N PRO A 155 -4.08 1.67 8.66
CA PRO A 155 -5.23 1.55 9.54
C PRO A 155 -6.51 1.81 8.75
N HIS A 156 -7.48 0.92 8.86
CA HIS A 156 -8.80 1.13 8.28
C HIS A 156 -9.63 1.93 9.28
N SER A 157 -9.56 3.26 9.17
CA SER A 157 -10.31 4.17 10.04
C SER A 157 -11.49 4.76 9.29
N GLY A 158 -12.69 4.62 9.84
CA GLY A 158 -13.89 5.28 9.36
C GLY A 158 -14.88 5.50 10.50
N CYS A 159 -15.59 6.63 10.49
CA CYS A 159 -16.66 6.89 11.45
C CYS A 159 -17.95 6.26 10.95
N GLY A 160 -18.40 5.16 11.58
CA GLY A 160 -19.71 4.60 11.28
C GLY A 160 -19.96 3.21 11.85
N ARG A 161 -21.25 2.89 12.04
CA ARG A 161 -21.71 1.58 12.55
C ARG A 161 -21.19 0.40 11.73
N ALA A 162 -20.88 0.61 10.45
CA ALA A 162 -20.34 -0.42 9.55
C ALA A 162 -18.91 -0.83 9.92
N VAL A 163 -18.02 0.12 10.21
CA VAL A 163 -16.64 -0.17 10.63
C VAL A 163 -16.64 -0.86 11.98
N SER A 164 -17.39 -0.34 12.96
CA SER A 164 -17.50 -0.98 14.29
C SER A 164 -18.13 -2.39 14.21
N ARG A 165 -19.03 -2.62 13.25
CA ARG A 165 -19.58 -3.96 12.99
C ARG A 165 -18.54 -4.89 12.38
N LEU A 166 -17.74 -4.42 11.43
CA LEU A 166 -16.64 -5.19 10.85
C LEU A 166 -15.58 -5.52 11.92
N GLU A 167 -15.21 -4.57 12.75
CA GLU A 167 -14.29 -4.77 13.87
C GLU A 167 -14.80 -5.81 14.88
N ARG A 168 -16.11 -5.83 15.16
CA ARG A 168 -16.72 -6.88 15.99
C ARG A 168 -16.70 -8.26 15.34
N ILE A 169 -16.86 -8.35 14.02
CA ILE A 169 -16.92 -9.64 13.30
C ILE A 169 -15.52 -10.18 13.03
N HIS A 170 -14.55 -9.30 12.76
CA HIS A 170 -13.24 -9.66 12.22
C HIS A 170 -12.07 -9.41 13.18
N GLY A 171 -12.31 -8.73 14.32
CA GLY A 171 -11.26 -8.27 15.23
C GLY A 171 -10.86 -6.82 14.97
N SER A 172 -10.36 -6.16 16.01
CA SER A 172 -9.87 -4.77 15.97
C SER A 172 -8.42 -4.73 16.50
N PRO A 173 -7.56 -3.84 15.96
CA PRO A 173 -7.80 -2.90 14.86
C PRO A 173 -7.88 -3.60 13.49
N LEU A 174 -8.50 -2.96 12.50
CA LEU A 174 -8.50 -3.41 11.11
C LEU A 174 -7.48 -2.62 10.27
N TYR A 175 -6.88 -3.30 9.31
CA TYR A 175 -5.95 -2.72 8.35
C TYR A 175 -6.39 -3.00 6.92
N GLU A 176 -6.28 -2.00 6.05
CA GLU A 176 -6.41 -2.13 4.61
C GLU A 176 -5.03 -2.41 4.00
N ILE A 177 -4.94 -3.42 3.13
CA ILE A 177 -3.72 -3.78 2.41
C ILE A 177 -3.69 -3.01 1.08
N ASN A 178 -2.50 -2.59 0.65
CA ASN A 178 -2.28 -1.89 -0.61
C ASN A 178 -2.86 -2.69 -1.79
N ARG A 179 -3.82 -2.10 -2.50
CA ARG A 179 -4.56 -2.79 -3.56
C ARG A 179 -3.67 -3.15 -4.75
N PHE A 180 -2.73 -2.29 -5.12
CA PHE A 180 -1.79 -2.57 -6.17
C PHE A 180 -0.90 -3.76 -5.82
N LEU A 181 -0.41 -3.83 -4.59
CA LEU A 181 0.38 -4.96 -4.12
C LEU A 181 -0.40 -6.28 -4.15
N ILE A 182 -1.67 -6.28 -3.70
CA ILE A 182 -2.55 -7.44 -3.82
C ILE A 182 -2.62 -7.93 -5.27
N LYS A 183 -2.85 -6.99 -6.20
CA LYS A 183 -2.93 -7.32 -7.62
C LYS A 183 -1.65 -7.98 -8.09
N LEU A 184 -0.46 -7.50 -7.71
CA LEU A 184 0.82 -8.11 -8.10
C LEU A 184 1.02 -9.52 -7.56
N VAL A 185 0.62 -9.79 -6.31
CA VAL A 185 0.80 -11.11 -5.69
C VAL A 185 -0.14 -12.16 -6.29
N GLU A 186 -1.36 -11.78 -6.69
CA GLU A 186 -2.40 -12.72 -7.12
C GLU A 186 -2.38 -13.09 -8.62
N GLY A 187 -1.22 -13.25 -9.24
CA GLY A 187 -1.14 -13.85 -10.60
C GLY A 187 -0.19 -13.20 -11.57
#